data_AF-A0A523N090-F1
#
_entry.id   AF-A0A523N090-F1
#
_cell.length_a   1.000
_cell.length_b   1.000
_cell.length_c   1.000
_cell.angle_alpha   90.00
_cell.angle_beta   90.00
_cell.angle_gamma   90.00
#
_symmetry.space_group_name_H-M   'P 1'
#
loop_
_entity.id
_entity.type
_entity.pdbx_description
1 polymer ?
#
loop_
_entity_poly.entity_id
_entity_poly.type
_entity_poly.pdbx_seq_one_letter_code
_entity_poly.pdbx_strand_id
1 'polypeptide(L)' 'MTQTQSQTAGHIPEEQPHVYSVSEITRDVRAILEAAFETVWIEGEISNFRLAASGHAYFV' A
#
# COMPACT_ATOMS: atom_id res chain seq x y z
N MET A 1 57.08 14.74 0.87
CA MET A 1 55.84 14.55 0.09
C MET A 1 55.35 13.13 0.29
N THR A 2 54.61 12.89 1.36
CA THR A 2 53.94 11.61 1.62
C THR A 2 52.45 11.92 1.66
N GLN A 3 51.75 11.40 0.66
CA GLN A 3 50.36 11.68 0.38
C GLN A 3 49.49 10.90 1.37
N THR A 4 48.86 11.61 2.31
CA THR A 4 47.80 11.10 3.16
C THR A 4 46.57 10.84 2.28
N GLN A 5 46.28 9.57 1.98
CA GLN A 5 44.98 9.16 1.45
C GLN A 5 44.05 8.84 2.63
N SER A 6 43.25 9.82 3.02
CA SER A 6 42.07 9.62 3.86
C SER A 6 40.84 9.58 2.96
N GLN A 7 40.35 8.38 2.63
CA GLN A 7 38.99 8.18 2.10
C GLN A 7 38.39 6.91 2.69
N THR A 8 37.56 7.08 3.71
CA THR A 8 36.46 6.16 4.02
C THR A 8 35.23 7.04 4.23
N ALA A 9 34.64 7.46 3.11
CA ALA A 9 33.29 8.03 3.12
C ALA A 9 32.34 6.89 3.50
N GLY A 10 31.62 7.05 4.61
CA GLY A 10 30.59 6.11 5.03
C GLY A 10 29.54 5.96 3.94
N HIS A 11 29.40 4.75 3.42
CA HIS A 11 28.26 4.35 2.61
C HIS A 11 27.06 4.26 3.55
N ILE A 12 26.22 5.30 3.56
CA ILE A 12 24.86 5.18 4.06
C ILE A 12 24.16 4.34 2.98
N PRO A 13 23.65 3.13 3.29
CA PRO A 13 22.87 2.39 2.33
C PRO A 13 21.65 3.25 2.04
N GLU A 14 21.53 3.75 0.82
CA GLU A 14 20.30 4.34 0.31
C GLU A 14 19.28 3.19 0.32
N GLU A 15 18.50 3.07 1.40
CA GLU A 15 17.34 2.18 1.46
C GLU A 15 16.37 2.65 0.39
N GLN A 16 16.46 2.03 -0.78
CA GLN A 16 15.54 2.32 -1.85
C GLN A 16 14.12 2.03 -1.37
N PRO A 17 13.16 2.96 -1.56
CA PRO A 17 11.79 2.77 -1.12
C PRO A 17 11.24 1.44 -1.64
N HIS A 18 10.62 0.66 -0.77
CA HIS A 18 9.97 -0.57 -1.20
C HIS A 18 8.78 -0.23 -2.12
N VAL A 19 8.88 -0.63 -3.38
CA VAL A 19 7.82 -0.44 -4.37
C VAL A 19 6.89 -1.64 -4.34
N TYR A 20 5.68 -1.44 -3.83
CA TYR A 20 4.65 -2.48 -3.81
C TYR A 20 4.10 -2.72 -5.23
N SER A 21 3.90 -3.99 -5.58
CA SER A 21 2.96 -4.34 -6.64
C SER A 21 1.52 -4.14 -6.16
N VAL A 22 0.59 -4.04 -7.12
CA VAL A 22 -0.85 -3.95 -6.84
C VAL A 22 -1.33 -5.12 -5.98
N SER A 23 -0.83 -6.33 -6.25
CA SER A 23 -1.21 -7.53 -5.50
C SER A 23 -0.68 -7.53 -4.08
N GLU A 24 0.53 -7.02 -3.85
CA GLU A 24 1.12 -6.90 -2.50
C GLU A 24 0.32 -5.93 -1.66
N ILE A 25 0.11 -4.70 -2.13
CA ILE A 25 -0.62 -3.70 -1.34
C ILE A 25 -2.08 -4.12 -1.10
N THR A 26 -2.73 -4.75 -2.07
CA THR A 26 -4.11 -5.24 -1.91
C THR A 26 -4.19 -6.34 -0.85
N ARG A 27 -3.17 -7.22 -0.78
CA ARG A 27 -3.10 -8.27 0.23
C ARG A 27 -2.94 -7.68 1.63
N ASP A 28 -2.07 -6.68 1.79
CA ASP A 28 -1.80 -6.06 3.07
C ASP A 28 -3.01 -5.26 3.58
N VAL A 29 -3.66 -4.49 2.70
CA VAL A 29 -4.91 -3.78 3.00
C VAL A 29 -5.99 -4.77 3.47
N ARG A 30 -6.16 -5.90 2.76
CA ARG A 30 -7.11 -6.94 3.15
C ARG A 30 -6.80 -7.49 4.54
N ALA A 31 -5.54 -7.83 4.82
CA ALA A 31 -5.14 -8.40 6.10
C ALA A 31 -5.41 -7.45 7.27
N ILE A 32 -5.11 -6.15 7.10
CA ILE A 32 -5.36 -5.13 8.12
C ILE A 32 -6.86 -4.98 8.38
N LEU A 33 -7.67 -4.90 7.32
CA LEU A 33 -9.12 -4.73 7.45
C LEU A 33 -9.78 -5.94 8.12
N GLU A 34 -9.42 -7.15 7.71
CA GLU A 34 -9.94 -8.40 8.29
C GLU A 34 -9.53 -8.57 9.76
N ALA A 35 -8.34 -8.08 10.14
CA ALA A 35 -7.89 -8.12 11.53
C ALA A 35 -8.55 -7.06 12.41
N ALA A 36 -8.84 -5.88 11.83
CA ALA A 36 -9.43 -4.76 12.57
C ALA A 36 -10.94 -4.88 12.73
N PHE A 37 -11.62 -5.52 11.78
CA PHE A 37 -13.08 -5.52 11.71
C PHE A 37 -13.62 -6.89 11.30
N GLU A 38 -14.48 -7.47 12.14
CA GLU A 38 -15.23 -8.67 11.79
C GLU A 38 -16.49 -8.33 10.96
N THR A 39 -17.24 -7.31 11.37
CA THR A 39 -18.40 -6.78 10.65
C THR A 39 -18.58 -5.30 10.98
N VAL A 40 -18.88 -4.48 9.98
CA VAL A 40 -19.08 -3.03 10.13
C VAL A 40 -20.39 -2.58 9.49
N TRP A 41 -20.96 -1.52 10.06
CA TRP A 41 -22.09 -0.79 9.50
C TRP A 41 -21.60 0.58 9.06
N ILE A 42 -22.01 1.00 7.86
CA ILE A 42 -21.63 2.29 7.28
C ILE A 42 -22.90 3.04 6.88
N GLU A 43 -22.97 4.31 7.26
CA GLU A 43 -24.02 5.25 6.84
C GLU A 43 -23.39 6.33 5.97
N GLY A 44 -24.05 6.69 4.87
CA GLY A 44 -23.56 7.71 3.94
C GLY A 44 -24.39 7.82 2.67
N GLU A 45 -24.10 8.83 1.86
CA GLU A 45 -24.69 9.00 0.52
C GLU A 45 -23.96 8.12 -0.51
N ILE A 46 -24.72 7.53 -1.45
CA ILE A 46 -24.17 6.77 -2.57
C ILE A 46 -24.22 7.62 -3.83
N SER A 47 -23.06 8.08 -4.30
CA SER A 47 -23.00 8.93 -5.51
C SER A 47 -22.83 8.15 -6.82
N ASN A 48 -22.34 6.91 -6.79
CA ASN A 48 -21.94 6.17 -8.00
C ASN A 48 -22.34 4.67 -7.96
N PHE A 49 -23.65 4.43 -7.92
CA PHE A 49 -24.24 3.09 -7.91
C PHE A 49 -24.24 2.46 -9.31
N ARG A 50 -23.79 1.21 -9.41
CA ARG A 50 -23.80 0.43 -10.66
C ARG A 50 -24.26 -1.00 -10.44
N LEU A 51 -25.32 -1.40 -11.15
CA LEU A 51 -25.74 -2.80 -11.24
C LEU A 51 -25.03 -3.48 -12.43
N ALA A 52 -24.20 -4.47 -12.15
CA ALA A 52 -23.56 -5.27 -13.18
C ALA A 52 -24.57 -6.23 -13.84
N ALA A 53 -24.30 -6.63 -15.08
CA ALA A 53 -25.13 -7.62 -15.79
C ALA A 53 -25.18 -8.98 -15.09
N SER A 54 -24.21 -9.28 -14.21
CA SER A 54 -24.22 -10.48 -13.36
C SER A 54 -25.21 -10.39 -12.19
N GLY A 55 -25.84 -9.22 -11.97
CA GLY A 55 -26.71 -8.95 -10.83
C GLY A 55 -25.99 -8.44 -9.57
N HIS A 56 -24.66 -8.27 -9.59
CA HIS A 56 -23.93 -7.67 -8.47
C HIS A 56 -24.01 -6.14 -8.52
N ALA A 57 -24.30 -5.54 -7.38
CA ALA A 57 -24.24 -4.10 -7.19
C ALA A 57 -22.83 -3.68 -6.75
N TYR A 58 -22.32 -2.62 -7.37
CA TYR A 58 -21.07 -1.97 -7.00
C TYR A 58 -21.32 -0.51 -6.67
N PHE A 59 -20.53 0.00 -5.75
CA PHE A 59 -20.43 1.41 -5.41
C PHE A 59 -18.96 1.78 -5.62
N VAL A 60 -18.63 2.44 -6.74
CA VAL A 60 -17.25 2.61 -7.26
C VAL A 60 -16.89 4.06 -7.49
#